data_AF-A0A1C5URB1-F1
#
_entry.id   AF-A0A1C5URB1-F1
#
_cell.length_a   1.000
_cell.length_b   1.000
_cell.length_c   1.000
_cell.angle_alpha   90.00
_cell.angle_beta   90.00
_cell.angle_gamma   90.00
#
_symmetry.space_group_name_H-M   'P 1'
#
loop_
_entity.id
_entity.type
_entity.pdbx_description
1 polymer ?
#
loop_
_entity_poly.entity_id
_entity_poly.type
_entity_poly.pdbx_seq_one_letter_code
_entity_poly.pdbx_strand_id
1 'polypeptide(L)'
;MKRREPDREEGEPCLECKATVLNINAGRNNDMMRKCRRLSDYAEFIAQIRWKMDEGWSLEEATEISIKRCIDRGILADILTKHGMEVCRMILTEYDEQEEREYQRAEGRAEGRAEGLAEGAAQKLLSQLKKKYAKGKALAQIADEVEEDVESIRPLYDLVVKYPDKTAEELSDMLIRE
;
A
#
# COMPACT_ATOMS: atom_id res chain seq x y z
N MET A 1 3.20 9.91 -26.11
CA MET A 1 2.22 9.26 -25.20
C MET A 1 0.87 9.19 -25.91
N LYS A 2 0.41 7.99 -26.26
CA LYS A 2 -0.96 7.79 -26.79
C LYS A 2 -1.92 7.84 -25.58
N ARG A 3 -2.86 8.79 -25.60
CA ARG A 3 -3.98 8.81 -24.64
C ARG A 3 -4.76 7.51 -24.83
N ARG A 4 -5.01 6.78 -23.74
CA ARG A 4 -5.99 5.68 -23.73
C ARG A 4 -7.36 6.27 -24.08
N GLU A 5 -8.01 5.70 -25.09
CA GLU A 5 -9.42 5.98 -25.36
C GLU A 5 -10.27 5.48 -24.19
N PRO A 6 -11.43 6.11 -23.89
CA PRO A 6 -12.32 5.64 -22.84
C PRO A 6 -12.98 4.33 -23.29
N ASP A 7 -12.50 3.21 -22.74
CA ASP A 7 -13.05 1.89 -22.99
C ASP A 7 -14.44 1.74 -22.33
N ARG A 8 -15.44 1.47 -23.19
CA ARG A 8 -16.75 0.83 -22.95
C ARG A 8 -17.80 1.63 -22.16
N GLU A 9 -18.98 1.81 -22.77
CA GLU A 9 -20.24 2.05 -22.06
C GLU A 9 -20.41 0.95 -21.00
N GLU A 10 -20.30 1.32 -19.72
CA GLU A 10 -20.63 0.44 -18.59
C GLU A 10 -22.11 0.10 -18.65
N GLY A 11 -22.44 -1.00 -19.33
CA GLY A 11 -23.79 -1.54 -19.37
C GLY A 11 -24.29 -1.82 -17.95
N GLU A 12 -25.55 -1.52 -17.71
CA GLU A 12 -26.22 -1.70 -16.42
C GLU A 12 -26.02 -3.16 -15.92
N PRO A 13 -25.43 -3.38 -14.73
CA PRO A 13 -25.09 -4.72 -14.28
C PRO A 13 -26.35 -5.56 -14.12
N CYS A 14 -26.41 -6.69 -14.82
CA CYS A 14 -27.57 -7.59 -14.83
C CYS A 14 -27.85 -8.29 -13.46
N LEU A 15 -27.02 -8.03 -12.43
CA LEU A 15 -27.11 -8.63 -11.10
C LEU A 15 -26.46 -7.73 -10.05
N GLU A 16 -27.22 -7.30 -9.04
CA GLU A 16 -26.70 -6.72 -7.80
C GLU A 16 -26.89 -7.73 -6.65
N CYS A 17 -25.79 -8.14 -6.01
CA CYS A 17 -25.82 -9.13 -4.93
C CYS A 17 -25.30 -8.53 -3.63
N LYS A 18 -25.97 -8.88 -2.52
CA LYS A 18 -25.48 -8.63 -1.15
C LYS A 18 -24.97 -9.93 -0.55
N ALA A 19 -23.72 -9.93 -0.10
CA ALA A 19 -23.09 -11.06 0.58
C ALA A 19 -22.75 -10.71 2.03
N THR A 20 -22.76 -11.72 2.90
CA THR A 20 -22.27 -11.60 4.28
C THR A 20 -20.93 -12.34 4.38
N VAL A 21 -19.89 -11.64 4.82
CA VAL A 21 -18.55 -12.20 5.03
C VAL A 21 -18.42 -12.67 6.47
N LEU A 22 -17.97 -13.92 6.67
CA LEU A 22 -17.87 -14.55 7.98
C LEU A 22 -16.43 -14.95 8.29
N ASN A 23 -15.97 -14.63 9.51
CA ASN A 23 -14.64 -14.96 10.00
C ASN A 23 -14.52 -16.45 10.40
N ILE A 24 -13.74 -17.23 9.66
CA ILE A 24 -13.57 -18.67 9.90
C ILE A 24 -12.33 -19.02 10.75
N ASN A 25 -11.68 -18.04 11.39
CA ASN A 25 -10.56 -18.33 12.28
C ASN A 25 -10.99 -19.19 13.48
N ALA A 26 -10.07 -19.99 14.01
CA ALA A 26 -10.33 -20.83 15.19
C ALA A 26 -10.91 -19.99 16.35
N GLY A 27 -11.98 -20.50 16.97
CA GLY A 27 -12.72 -19.81 18.04
C GLY A 27 -13.73 -18.74 17.57
N ARG A 28 -13.85 -18.48 16.27
CA ARG A 28 -14.87 -17.59 15.68
C ARG A 28 -16.00 -18.40 15.03
N ASN A 29 -17.17 -17.76 14.85
CA ASN A 29 -18.36 -18.36 14.24
C ASN A 29 -18.67 -19.78 14.76
N ASN A 30 -18.66 -19.94 16.09
CA ASN A 30 -18.74 -21.24 16.77
C ASN A 30 -19.93 -22.11 16.32
N ASP A 31 -21.10 -21.50 16.06
CA ASP A 31 -22.28 -22.24 15.60
C ASP A 31 -22.09 -22.88 14.23
N MET A 32 -21.37 -22.21 13.32
CA MET A 32 -21.00 -22.76 12.02
C MET A 32 -19.94 -23.86 12.18
N MET A 33 -18.92 -23.61 12.98
CA MET A 33 -17.84 -24.58 13.22
C MET A 33 -18.36 -25.87 13.86
N ARG A 34 -19.32 -25.78 14.79
CA ARG A 34 -20.01 -26.94 15.36
C ARG A 34 -20.77 -27.77 14.32
N LYS A 35 -21.32 -27.12 13.28
CA LYS A 35 -22.08 -27.78 12.22
C LYS A 35 -21.18 -28.39 11.14
N CYS A 36 -19.98 -27.85 10.93
CA CYS A 36 -19.06 -28.31 9.89
C CYS A 36 -17.69 -28.67 10.47
N ARG A 37 -17.50 -29.96 10.79
CA ARG A 37 -16.25 -30.47 11.34
C ARG A 37 -15.05 -30.19 10.43
N ARG A 38 -15.18 -30.39 9.11
CA ARG A 38 -14.08 -30.10 8.17
C ARG A 38 -13.62 -28.64 8.21
N LEU A 39 -14.56 -27.71 8.28
CA LEU A 39 -14.23 -26.29 8.38
C LEU A 39 -13.58 -25.96 9.73
N SER A 40 -14.06 -26.56 10.81
CA SER A 40 -13.44 -26.43 12.13
C SER A 40 -12.01 -27.00 12.15
N ASP A 41 -11.81 -28.17 11.57
CA ASP A 41 -10.50 -28.83 11.49
C ASP A 41 -9.52 -28.00 10.62
N TYR A 42 -10.01 -27.40 9.53
CA TYR A 42 -9.23 -26.44 8.73
C TYR A 42 -8.84 -25.21 9.53
N ALA A 43 -9.79 -24.59 10.24
CA ALA A 43 -9.51 -23.41 11.06
C ALA A 43 -8.44 -23.71 12.14
N GLU A 44 -8.49 -24.90 12.74
CA GLU A 44 -7.50 -25.37 13.72
C GLU A 44 -6.13 -25.63 13.08
N PHE A 45 -6.10 -26.21 11.87
CA PHE A 45 -4.86 -26.42 11.12
C PHE A 45 -4.16 -25.09 10.79
N ILE A 46 -4.89 -24.10 10.28
CA ILE A 46 -4.33 -22.76 10.00
C ILE A 46 -3.88 -22.08 11.29
N ALA A 47 -4.63 -22.22 12.39
CA ALA A 47 -4.22 -21.69 13.68
C ALA A 47 -2.90 -22.29 14.16
N GLN A 48 -2.67 -23.59 13.91
CA GLN A 48 -1.41 -24.24 14.24
C GLN A 48 -0.22 -23.74 13.42
N ILE A 49 -0.41 -23.48 12.11
CA ILE A 49 0.64 -22.90 11.28
C ILE A 49 1.02 -21.52 11.80
N ARG A 50 0.03 -20.65 12.06
CA ARG A 50 0.25 -19.31 12.62
C ARG A 50 0.99 -19.36 13.95
N TRP A 51 0.57 -20.25 14.85
CA TRP A 51 1.24 -20.43 16.14
C TRP A 51 2.71 -20.86 15.98
N LYS A 52 3.04 -21.67 14.97
CA LYS A 52 4.43 -22.03 14.67
C LYS A 52 5.23 -20.88 14.05
N MET A 53 4.61 -20.06 13.22
CA MET A 53 5.26 -18.84 12.73
C MET A 53 5.54 -17.85 13.86
N ASP A 54 4.62 -17.71 14.82
CA ASP A 54 4.81 -16.86 16.02
C ASP A 54 5.96 -17.35 16.92
N GLU A 55 6.25 -18.66 16.91
CA GLU A 55 7.43 -19.25 17.58
C GLU A 55 8.75 -19.00 16.82
N GLY A 56 8.71 -18.38 15.64
CA GLY A 56 9.87 -18.01 14.84
C GLY A 56 10.26 -19.02 13.75
N TRP A 57 9.42 -20.03 13.48
CA TRP A 57 9.63 -20.97 12.38
C TRP A 57 9.29 -20.34 11.03
N SER A 58 9.98 -20.75 9.96
CA SER A 58 9.60 -20.36 8.60
C SER A 58 8.22 -20.93 8.22
N LEU A 59 7.54 -20.35 7.22
CA LEU A 59 6.23 -20.85 6.76
C LEU A 59 6.29 -22.33 6.34
N GLU A 60 7.38 -22.74 5.70
CA GLU A 60 7.61 -24.13 5.27
C GLU A 60 7.72 -25.07 6.47
N GLU A 61 8.62 -24.77 7.42
CA GLU A 61 8.79 -25.57 8.63
C GLU A 61 7.52 -25.60 9.49
N ALA A 62 6.87 -24.45 9.65
CA ALA A 62 5.62 -24.30 10.37
C ALA A 62 4.51 -25.19 9.77
N THR A 63 4.44 -25.24 8.43
CA THR A 63 3.48 -26.07 7.70
C THR A 63 3.78 -27.55 7.88
N GLU A 64 5.03 -27.97 7.70
CA GLU A 64 5.42 -29.39 7.87
C GLU A 64 5.17 -29.91 9.29
N ILE A 65 5.54 -29.12 10.30
CA ILE A 65 5.31 -29.46 11.71
C ILE A 65 3.80 -29.54 11.99
N SER A 66 3.03 -28.60 11.46
CA SER A 66 1.58 -28.55 11.64
C SER A 66 0.86 -29.72 10.98
N ILE A 67 1.29 -30.15 9.79
CA ILE A 67 0.76 -31.33 9.10
C ILE A 67 0.89 -32.57 9.99
N LYS A 68 2.11 -32.86 10.48
CA LYS A 68 2.37 -34.04 11.33
C LYS A 68 1.48 -34.02 12.58
N ARG A 69 1.45 -32.88 13.28
CA ARG A 69 0.67 -32.71 14.52
C ARG A 69 -0.84 -32.79 14.30
N CYS A 70 -1.36 -32.33 13.16
CA CYS A 70 -2.78 -32.40 12.84
C CYS A 70 -3.21 -33.83 12.47
N ILE A 71 -2.37 -34.56 11.73
CA ILE A 71 -2.59 -36.00 11.45
C ILE A 71 -2.69 -36.78 12.77
N ASP A 72 -1.73 -36.60 13.69
CA ASP A 72 -1.71 -37.28 14.98
C ASP A 72 -2.96 -37.00 15.84
N ARG A 73 -3.53 -35.80 15.69
CA ARG A 73 -4.74 -35.36 16.42
C ARG A 73 -6.04 -35.70 15.69
N GLY A 74 -5.98 -36.30 14.50
CA GLY A 74 -7.15 -36.59 13.69
C GLY A 74 -7.81 -35.35 13.06
N ILE A 75 -7.07 -34.25 12.95
CA ILE A 75 -7.49 -32.98 12.34
C ILE A 75 -7.14 -33.03 10.85
N LEU A 76 -8.15 -33.00 9.96
CA LEU A 76 -7.98 -33.16 8.51
C LEU A 76 -7.11 -34.38 8.11
N ALA A 77 -7.01 -35.40 8.96
CA ALA A 77 -6.01 -36.46 8.81
C ALA A 77 -6.16 -37.22 7.49
N ASP A 78 -7.39 -37.40 6.98
CA ASP A 78 -7.66 -38.03 5.69
C ASP A 78 -7.09 -37.24 4.51
N ILE A 79 -7.17 -35.91 4.57
CA ILE A 79 -6.67 -34.99 3.53
C ILE A 79 -5.16 -34.84 3.67
N LEU A 80 -4.67 -34.52 4.87
CA LEU A 80 -3.25 -34.25 5.11
C LEU A 80 -2.37 -35.48 4.88
N THR A 81 -2.86 -36.68 5.18
CA THR A 81 -2.10 -37.92 4.92
C THR A 81 -1.95 -38.19 3.42
N LYS A 82 -2.96 -37.86 2.61
CA LYS A 82 -2.97 -38.14 1.16
C LYS A 82 -2.35 -37.02 0.34
N HIS A 83 -2.58 -35.77 0.74
CA HIS A 83 -2.28 -34.56 -0.02
C HIS A 83 -1.34 -33.60 0.72
N GLY A 84 -0.65 -34.02 1.79
CA GLY A 84 0.18 -33.14 2.61
C GLY A 84 1.21 -32.33 1.83
N MET A 85 1.87 -32.92 0.83
CA MET A 85 2.81 -32.20 -0.04
C MET A 85 2.11 -31.15 -0.94
N GLU A 86 0.90 -31.44 -1.41
CA GLU A 86 0.11 -30.52 -2.22
C GLU A 86 -0.41 -29.35 -1.37
N VAL A 87 -0.85 -29.63 -0.14
CA VAL A 87 -1.24 -28.61 0.84
C VAL A 87 -0.05 -27.72 1.21
N CYS A 88 1.13 -28.29 1.41
CA CYS A 88 2.35 -27.53 1.67
C CYS A 88 2.68 -26.61 0.50
N ARG A 89 2.67 -27.16 -0.72
CA ARG A 89 2.91 -26.38 -1.94
C ARG A 89 1.88 -25.27 -2.11
N MET A 90 0.60 -25.57 -1.92
CA MET A 90 -0.49 -24.60 -2.02
C MET A 90 -0.25 -23.43 -1.07
N ILE A 91 -0.06 -23.70 0.23
CA ILE A 91 0.17 -22.66 1.26
C ILE A 91 1.41 -21.83 0.98
N LEU A 92 2.51 -22.45 0.52
CA LEU A 92 3.74 -21.73 0.18
C LEU A 92 3.61 -20.85 -1.07
N THR A 93 2.68 -21.18 -1.96
CA THR A 93 2.41 -20.43 -3.18
C THR A 93 1.21 -19.50 -3.05
N GLU A 94 0.45 -19.60 -1.97
CA GLU A 94 -0.70 -18.74 -1.72
C GLU A 94 -0.20 -17.32 -1.47
N TYR A 95 -0.88 -16.40 -2.14
CA TYR A 95 -0.64 -14.98 -2.07
C TYR A 95 -1.06 -14.45 -0.69
N ASP A 96 -0.12 -13.88 0.07
CA ASP A 96 -0.43 -13.18 1.32
C ASP A 96 -0.94 -11.76 1.02
N GLU A 97 -2.26 -11.67 0.83
CA GLU A 97 -2.96 -10.40 0.59
C GLU A 97 -2.74 -9.39 1.73
N GLN A 98 -2.52 -9.86 2.96
CA GLN A 98 -2.30 -8.97 4.08
C GLN A 98 -0.91 -8.33 4.00
N GLU A 99 0.13 -9.14 3.74
CA GLU A 99 1.49 -8.66 3.56
C GLU A 99 1.58 -7.66 2.40
N GLU A 100 1.01 -7.98 1.23
CA GLU A 100 1.05 -7.06 0.10
C GLU A 100 0.29 -5.76 0.41
N ARG A 101 -0.86 -5.84 1.08
CA ARG A 101 -1.61 -4.65 1.49
C ARG A 101 -0.85 -3.80 2.50
N GLU A 102 -0.09 -4.41 3.40
CA GLU A 102 0.79 -3.70 4.33
C GLU A 102 1.97 -3.03 3.62
N TYR A 103 2.58 -3.74 2.66
CA TYR A 103 3.62 -3.22 1.78
C TYR A 103 3.13 -2.01 0.98
N GLN A 104 2.02 -2.14 0.26
CA GLN A 104 1.41 -1.03 -0.50
C GLN A 104 1.08 0.17 0.40
N ARG A 105 0.57 -0.06 1.61
CA ARG A 105 0.33 1.04 2.57
C ARG A 105 1.62 1.68 3.05
N ALA A 106 2.69 0.91 3.23
CA ALA A 106 3.98 1.43 3.65
C ALA A 106 4.64 2.24 2.54
N GLU A 107 4.59 1.74 1.30
CA GLU A 107 5.07 2.42 0.10
C GLU A 107 4.30 3.73 -0.12
N GLY A 108 2.96 3.71 -0.13
CA GLY A 108 2.15 4.92 -0.27
C GLY A 108 2.36 5.94 0.85
N ARG A 109 2.65 5.49 2.09
CA ARG A 109 3.07 6.38 3.19
C ARG A 109 4.47 6.94 3.01
N ALA A 110 5.37 6.24 2.33
CA ALA A 110 6.70 6.73 2.03
C ALA A 110 6.67 7.74 0.88
N GLU A 111 5.96 7.41 -0.20
CA GLU A 111 5.73 8.27 -1.35
C GLU A 111 5.05 9.57 -0.95
N GLY A 112 3.90 9.51 -0.27
CA GLY A 112 3.19 10.72 0.17
C GLY A 112 3.98 11.60 1.15
N ARG A 113 4.91 11.01 1.93
CA ARG A 113 5.84 11.80 2.77
C ARG A 113 6.92 12.47 1.93
N ALA A 114 7.46 11.78 0.93
CA ALA A 114 8.46 12.34 0.04
C ALA A 114 7.88 13.48 -0.81
N GLU A 115 6.69 13.28 -1.38
CA GLU A 115 5.94 14.29 -2.12
C GLU A 115 5.63 15.51 -1.24
N GLY A 116 5.05 15.31 -0.05
CA GLY A 116 4.73 16.42 0.85
C GLY A 116 5.97 17.22 1.31
N LEU A 117 7.12 16.56 1.47
CA LEU A 117 8.39 17.25 1.76
C LEU A 117 8.88 18.08 0.56
N ALA A 118 8.79 17.53 -0.66
CA ALA A 118 9.18 18.21 -1.88
C ALA A 118 8.28 19.42 -2.17
N GLU A 119 6.96 19.26 -2.04
CA GLU A 119 5.99 20.35 -2.17
C GLU A 119 6.24 21.44 -1.13
N GLY A 120 6.45 21.07 0.13
CA GLY A 120 6.75 22.03 1.19
C GLY A 120 8.03 22.82 0.94
N ALA A 121 9.08 22.17 0.41
CA ALA A 121 10.32 22.83 0.02
C ALA A 121 10.10 23.81 -1.14
N ALA A 122 9.39 23.39 -2.18
CA ALA A 122 9.07 24.23 -3.33
C ALA A 122 8.22 25.46 -2.95
N GLN A 123 7.18 25.29 -2.14
CA GLN A 123 6.34 26.38 -1.64
C GLN A 123 7.15 27.37 -0.79
N LYS A 124 8.03 26.88 0.08
CA LYS A 124 8.92 27.72 0.90
C LYS A 124 9.84 28.56 0.01
N LEU A 125 10.46 27.95 -0.99
CA LEU A 125 11.35 28.63 -1.94
C LEU A 125 10.59 29.69 -2.77
N LEU A 126 9.40 29.34 -3.29
CA LEU A 126 8.52 30.28 -4.00
C LEU A 126 8.09 31.46 -3.11
N SER A 127 7.79 31.24 -1.83
CA SER A 127 7.46 32.33 -0.90
C SER A 127 8.66 33.27 -0.67
N GLN A 128 9.87 32.72 -0.57
CA GLN A 128 11.09 33.52 -0.44
C GLN A 128 11.37 34.32 -1.72
N LEU A 129 11.26 33.70 -2.89
CA LEU A 129 11.38 34.35 -4.20
C LEU A 129 10.38 35.51 -4.34
N LYS A 130 9.09 35.27 -4.06
CA LYS A 130 8.05 36.32 -4.09
C LYS A 130 8.39 37.50 -3.18
N LYS A 131 8.75 37.23 -1.93
CA LYS A 131 9.06 38.28 -0.95
C LYS A 131 10.28 39.11 -1.36
N LYS A 132 11.30 38.49 -1.95
CA LYS A 132 12.53 39.19 -2.37
C LYS A 132 12.34 39.92 -3.71
N TYR A 133 11.57 39.34 -4.63
CA TYR A 133 11.17 39.99 -5.88
C TYR A 133 10.35 41.26 -5.61
N ALA A 134 9.37 41.21 -4.71
CA ALA A 134 8.59 42.37 -4.30
C ALA A 134 9.43 43.49 -3.65
N LYS A 135 10.62 43.15 -3.13
CA LYS A 135 11.61 44.11 -2.60
C LYS A 135 12.55 44.67 -3.68
N GLY A 136 12.36 44.31 -4.94
CA GLY A 136 13.17 44.78 -6.08
C GLY A 136 14.58 44.20 -6.13
N LYS A 137 14.85 43.06 -5.48
CA LYS A 137 16.17 42.43 -5.51
C LYS A 137 16.44 41.75 -6.85
N ALA A 138 17.69 41.80 -7.31
CA ALA A 138 18.10 41.13 -8.54
C ALA A 138 18.20 39.61 -8.35
N LEU A 139 17.93 38.83 -9.41
CA LEU A 139 17.93 37.37 -9.37
C LEU A 139 19.22 36.77 -8.77
N ALA A 140 20.39 37.31 -9.13
CA ALA A 140 21.68 36.85 -8.60
C ALA A 140 21.82 37.04 -7.09
N GLN A 141 21.27 38.14 -6.54
CA GLN A 141 21.25 38.37 -5.09
C GLN A 141 20.23 37.46 -4.39
N ILE A 142 19.12 37.15 -5.07
CA ILE A 142 18.12 36.25 -4.52
C ILE A 142 18.69 34.84 -4.40
N ALA A 143 19.35 34.34 -5.45
CA ALA A 143 20.04 33.05 -5.49
C ALA A 143 21.01 32.88 -4.31
N ASP A 144 21.90 33.85 -4.13
CA ASP A 144 22.85 33.87 -3.01
C ASP A 144 22.15 33.86 -1.64
N GLU A 145 21.08 34.64 -1.47
CA GLU A 145 20.34 34.69 -0.20
C GLU A 145 19.44 33.47 0.09
N VAL A 146 19.14 32.64 -0.91
CA VAL A 146 18.44 31.36 -0.71
C VAL A 146 19.41 30.18 -0.73
N GLU A 147 20.71 30.43 -0.89
CA GLU A 147 21.78 29.43 -1.00
C GLU A 147 21.56 28.43 -2.15
N GLU A 148 20.94 28.89 -3.24
CA GLU A 148 20.69 28.11 -4.45
C GLU A 148 21.42 28.73 -5.64
N ASP A 149 21.66 27.94 -6.68
CA ASP A 149 22.26 28.45 -7.90
C ASP A 149 21.23 29.22 -8.77
N VAL A 150 21.74 30.19 -9.54
CA VAL A 150 20.91 31.06 -10.39
C VAL A 150 20.15 30.25 -11.44
N GLU A 151 20.69 29.13 -11.93
CA GLU A 151 20.05 28.31 -12.96
C GLU A 151 18.86 27.51 -12.38
N SER A 152 19.00 26.96 -11.17
CA SER A 152 17.99 26.20 -10.45
C SER A 152 16.78 27.03 -10.03
N ILE A 153 16.99 28.28 -9.59
CA ILE A 153 15.87 29.14 -9.18
C ILE A 153 15.23 29.90 -10.35
N ARG A 154 15.86 29.95 -11.53
CA ARG A 154 15.37 30.72 -12.68
C ARG A 154 13.97 30.30 -13.13
N PRO A 155 13.63 29.00 -13.27
CA PRO A 155 12.27 28.59 -13.65
C PRO A 155 11.21 29.06 -12.64
N LEU A 156 11.51 28.94 -11.34
CA LEU A 156 10.62 29.37 -10.26
C LEU A 156 10.47 30.89 -10.23
N TYR A 157 11.57 31.62 -10.45
CA TYR A 157 11.58 33.08 -10.53
C TYR A 157 10.77 33.59 -11.71
N ASP A 158 10.92 32.99 -12.89
CA ASP A 158 10.15 33.33 -14.08
C ASP A 158 8.64 33.10 -13.85
N LEU A 159 8.27 32.05 -13.10
CA LEU A 159 6.89 31.81 -12.67
C LEU A 159 6.35 32.95 -11.78
N VAL A 160 7.16 33.39 -10.81
CA VAL A 160 6.83 34.51 -9.91
C VAL A 160 6.65 35.82 -10.68
N VAL A 161 7.52 36.09 -11.66
CA VAL A 161 7.43 37.30 -12.52
C VAL A 161 6.20 37.24 -13.42
N LYS A 162 5.89 36.07 -13.99
CA LYS A 162 4.77 35.87 -14.91
C LYS A 162 3.41 35.95 -14.21
N TYR A 163 3.35 35.52 -12.95
CA TYR A 163 2.12 35.50 -12.16
C TYR A 163 2.31 36.17 -10.79
N PRO A 164 2.51 37.50 -10.76
CA PRO A 164 2.83 38.23 -9.52
C PRO A 164 1.68 38.19 -8.50
N ASP A 165 0.44 38.03 -8.95
CA ASP A 165 -0.76 38.02 -8.11
C ASP A 165 -1.03 36.66 -7.45
N LYS A 166 -0.43 35.56 -7.93
CA LYS A 166 -0.69 34.20 -7.44
C LYS A 166 0.05 33.84 -6.16
N THR A 167 -0.54 33.08 -5.25
CA THR A 167 0.15 32.66 -4.01
C THR A 167 1.27 31.66 -4.26
N ALA A 168 2.15 31.44 -3.29
CA ALA A 168 3.21 30.42 -3.43
C ALA A 168 2.62 29.00 -3.56
N GLU A 169 1.48 28.74 -2.93
CA GLU A 169 0.72 27.50 -3.07
C GLU A 169 0.17 27.35 -4.50
N GLU A 170 -0.48 28.38 -5.04
CA GLU A 170 -1.00 28.36 -6.41
C GLU A 170 0.10 28.19 -7.46
N LEU A 171 1.28 28.76 -7.22
CA LEU A 171 2.46 28.59 -8.10
C LEU A 171 3.06 27.17 -7.98
N SER A 172 3.05 26.58 -6.78
CA SER A 172 3.47 25.19 -6.55
C SER A 172 2.54 24.21 -7.25
N ASP A 173 1.22 24.42 -7.16
CA ASP A 173 0.23 23.59 -7.84
C ASP A 173 0.37 23.61 -9.36
N MET A 174 0.85 24.74 -9.92
CA MET A 174 1.12 24.86 -11.35
C MET A 174 2.33 24.04 -11.81
N LEU A 175 3.30 23.79 -10.94
CA LEU A 175 4.47 22.94 -11.24
C LEU A 175 4.13 21.45 -11.21
N ILE A 176 3.11 21.06 -10.44
CA ILE A 176 2.68 19.66 -10.28
C ILE A 176 1.74 19.23 -11.42
N ARG A 177 1.08 20.19 -12.10
CA ARG A 177 0.05 19.95 -13.13
C ARG A 177 0.54 20.05 -14.58
N GLU A 178 1.84 20.25 -14.82
CA GLU A 178 2.47 20.21 -16.15
C GLU A 178 3.03 18.81 -16.47
#